data_AF-A0A0F0HGD0-F1
#
_entry.id   AF-A0A0F0HGD0-F1
#
_cell.length_a   1.000
_cell.length_b   1.000
_cell.length_c   1.000
_cell.angle_alpha   90.00
_cell.angle_beta   90.00
_cell.angle_gamma   90.00
#
_symmetry.space_group_name_H-M   'P 1'
#
loop_
_entity.id
_entity.type
_entity.pdbx_description
1 polymer ?
#
loop_
_entity_poly.entity_id
_entity_poly.type
_entity_poly.pdbx_seq_one_letter_code
_entity_poly.pdbx_strand_id
1 'polypeptide(L)'
;RVFAERHVVVLGRPEAGEYDGLRAALPAGTACHLVAVDDGPLDGRYGEVVGRVFALLREILRGGVRRPVLVQVVLVGAAGTETERERLACLGGVAGLLKTAHQENPFLHAQYVECLDGVSVIGVAGRLEHEAALETEPEVRYRDGRRLVARPTREGLP
;
A
#
# COMPACT_ATOMS: atom_id res chain seq x y z
N ARG A 1 12.87 12.65 2.76
CA ARG A 1 13.63 11.71 3.63
C ARG A 1 14.38 10.73 2.74
N VAL A 2 15.59 10.27 3.10
CA VAL A 2 16.29 9.23 2.33
C VAL A 2 16.10 7.89 3.04
N PHE A 3 15.56 6.90 2.34
CA PHE A 3 15.42 5.53 2.83
C PHE A 3 16.58 4.70 2.31
N ALA A 4 17.14 3.84 3.16
CA ALA A 4 18.21 2.91 2.79
C ALA A 4 17.68 1.82 1.86
N GLU A 5 16.45 1.39 2.07
CA GLU A 5 15.75 0.35 1.30
C GLU A 5 14.29 0.76 1.10
N ARG A 6 13.72 0.39 -0.05
CA ARG A 6 12.32 0.63 -0.38
C ARG A 6 11.69 -0.64 -0.93
N HIS A 7 10.55 -1.00 -0.36
CA HIS A 7 9.70 -2.10 -0.82
C HIS A 7 8.33 -1.55 -1.22
N VAL A 8 7.83 -2.00 -2.37
CA VAL A 8 6.46 -1.74 -2.83
C VAL A 8 5.76 -3.07 -3.00
N VAL A 9 4.65 -3.26 -2.29
CA VAL A 9 3.76 -4.41 -2.44
C VAL A 9 2.52 -3.96 -3.20
N VAL A 10 2.32 -4.50 -4.39
CA VAL A 10 1.16 -4.20 -5.24
C VAL A 10 0.09 -5.24 -4.94
N LEU A 11 -1.05 -4.79 -4.43
CA LEU A 11 -2.27 -5.57 -4.28
C LEU A 11 -3.18 -5.26 -5.46
N GLY A 12 -3.57 -6.27 -6.22
CA GLY A 12 -4.50 -6.10 -7.33
C GLY A 12 -4.32 -7.17 -8.39
N ARG A 13 -4.98 -6.99 -9.52
CA ARG A 13 -4.83 -7.85 -10.70
C ARG A 13 -4.41 -6.99 -11.89
N PRO A 14 -3.11 -6.63 -11.98
CA PRO A 14 -2.60 -5.85 -13.10
C PRO A 14 -2.80 -6.63 -14.41
N GLU A 15 -3.13 -5.92 -15.48
CA GLU A 15 -3.16 -6.46 -16.83
C GLU A 15 -1.74 -6.81 -17.31
N ALA A 16 -1.67 -7.50 -18.46
CA ALA A 16 -0.39 -7.93 -19.04
C ALA A 16 0.55 -6.72 -19.25
N GLY A 17 1.72 -6.75 -18.61
CA GLY A 17 2.73 -5.69 -18.70
C GLY A 17 2.53 -4.51 -17.75
N GLU A 18 1.37 -4.37 -17.08
CA GLU A 18 1.15 -3.28 -16.13
C GLU A 18 2.05 -3.39 -14.89
N TYR A 19 2.23 -4.60 -14.37
CA TYR A 19 3.13 -4.82 -13.22
C TYR A 19 4.59 -4.47 -13.56
N ASP A 20 5.07 -4.87 -14.75
CA ASP A 20 6.42 -4.52 -15.20
C ASP A 20 6.55 -3.02 -15.49
N GLY A 21 5.52 -2.40 -16.07
CA GLY A 21 5.46 -0.96 -16.27
C GLY A 21 5.53 -0.18 -14.95
N LEU A 22 4.76 -0.60 -13.94
CA LEU A 22 4.83 -0.03 -12.60
C LEU A 22 6.22 -0.22 -11.99
N ARG A 23 6.77 -1.44 -12.03
CA ARG A 23 8.11 -1.74 -11.51
C ARG A 23 9.20 -0.90 -12.18
N ALA A 24 9.12 -0.69 -13.49
CA ALA A 24 10.06 0.13 -14.25
C ALA A 24 9.93 1.63 -13.95
N ALA A 25 8.74 2.08 -13.55
CA ALA A 25 8.47 3.46 -13.19
C ALA A 25 8.86 3.81 -11.75
N LEU A 26 9.08 2.81 -10.88
CA LEU A 26 9.55 3.03 -9.52
C LEU A 26 11.04 3.43 -9.50
N PRO A 27 11.49 4.19 -8.49
CA PRO A 27 12.89 4.54 -8.36
C PRO A 27 13.81 3.33 -8.32
N ALA A 28 15.00 3.48 -8.91
CA ALA A 28 16.02 2.44 -8.93
C ALA A 28 16.31 1.89 -7.52
N GLY A 29 16.45 0.56 -7.41
CA GLY A 29 16.67 -0.13 -6.14
C GLY A 29 15.39 -0.40 -5.34
N THR A 30 14.21 -0.02 -5.82
CA THR A 30 12.94 -0.40 -5.18
C THR A 30 12.65 -1.89 -5.41
N ALA A 31 12.53 -2.66 -4.32
CA ALA A 31 12.03 -4.02 -4.38
C ALA A 31 10.51 -3.99 -4.61
N CYS A 32 10.04 -4.59 -5.69
CA CYS A 32 8.61 -4.61 -6.03
C CYS A 32 8.07 -6.03 -5.90
N HIS A 33 6.90 -6.19 -5.27
CA HIS A 33 6.27 -7.47 -5.00
C HIS A 33 4.81 -7.42 -5.47
N LEU A 34 4.33 -8.48 -6.13
CA LEU A 34 2.92 -8.59 -6.52
C LEU A 34 2.20 -9.57 -5.59
N VAL A 35 1.04 -9.14 -5.09
CA VAL A 35 0.05 -9.99 -4.46
C VAL A 35 -1.22 -9.89 -5.30
N ALA A 36 -1.46 -10.94 -6.08
CA ALA A 36 -2.67 -11.04 -6.89
C ALA A 36 -3.91 -11.00 -6.00
N VAL A 37 -4.90 -10.20 -6.40
CA VAL A 37 -6.23 -10.17 -5.79
C VAL A 37 -7.20 -10.77 -6.81
N ASP A 38 -7.35 -12.10 -6.78
CA ASP A 38 -8.13 -12.88 -7.75
C ASP A 38 -9.63 -12.83 -7.49
N ASP A 39 -10.46 -13.38 -8.39
CA ASP A 39 -11.91 -13.57 -8.21
C ASP A 39 -12.24 -14.65 -7.15
N GLY A 40 -13.15 -14.41 -6.19
CA GLY A 40 -13.40 -15.31 -5.04
C GLY A 40 -13.90 -14.66 -3.73
N PRO A 41 -14.17 -15.45 -2.67
CA PRO A 41 -14.62 -14.94 -1.37
C PRO A 41 -13.63 -13.95 -0.73
N LEU A 42 -14.14 -12.89 -0.11
CA LEU A 42 -13.32 -11.78 0.40
C LEU A 42 -12.46 -12.16 1.61
N ASP A 43 -12.97 -13.03 2.48
CA ASP A 43 -12.30 -13.52 3.68
C ASP A 43 -11.03 -14.32 3.36
N GLY A 44 -11.12 -15.27 2.43
CA GLY A 44 -9.96 -16.05 1.96
C GLY A 44 -8.88 -15.15 1.37
N ARG A 45 -9.27 -14.23 0.49
CA ARG A 45 -8.34 -13.26 -0.13
C ARG A 45 -7.67 -12.35 0.89
N TYR A 46 -8.43 -11.84 1.86
CA TYR A 46 -7.87 -10.97 2.89
C TYR A 46 -6.81 -11.73 3.70
N GLY A 47 -7.10 -12.98 4.09
CA GLY A 47 -6.15 -13.83 4.79
C GLY A 47 -4.86 -14.06 4.00
N GLU A 48 -4.96 -14.35 2.71
CA GLU A 48 -3.80 -14.52 1.82
C GLU A 48 -2.98 -13.24 1.67
N VAL A 49 -3.66 -12.10 1.44
CA VAL A 49 -3.02 -10.79 1.31
C VAL A 49 -2.27 -10.43 2.59
N VAL A 50 -2.94 -10.50 3.74
CA VAL A 50 -2.32 -10.20 5.03
C VAL A 50 -1.16 -11.18 5.31
N GLY A 51 -1.33 -12.47 5.02
CA GLY A 51 -0.29 -13.47 5.20
C GLY A 51 0.98 -13.17 4.40
N ARG A 52 0.84 -12.78 3.13
CA ARG A 52 1.99 -12.41 2.28
C ARG A 52 2.67 -11.11 2.74
N VAL A 53 1.89 -10.09 3.08
CA VAL A 53 2.44 -8.83 3.60
C VAL A 53 3.14 -9.06 4.94
N PHE A 54 2.55 -9.87 5.82
CA PHE A 54 3.14 -10.24 7.11
C PHE A 54 4.47 -10.99 6.94
N ALA A 55 4.53 -11.96 6.03
CA ALA A 55 5.76 -12.70 5.73
C ALA A 55 6.90 -11.75 5.30
N LEU A 56 6.62 -10.82 4.37
CA LEU A 56 7.60 -9.84 3.90
C LEU A 56 8.08 -8.93 5.03
N LEU A 57 7.16 -8.37 5.82
CA LEU A 57 7.52 -7.50 6.96
C LEU A 57 8.38 -8.25 7.98
N ARG A 58 8.05 -9.52 8.25
CA ARG A 58 8.82 -10.37 9.16
C ARG A 58 10.23 -10.64 8.64
N GLU A 59 10.41 -10.86 7.34
CA GLU A 59 11.73 -11.04 6.72
C GLU A 59 12.57 -9.77 6.85
N ILE A 60 12.00 -8.61 6.52
CA ILE A 60 12.66 -7.30 6.64
C ILE A 60 13.09 -7.06 8.11
N LEU A 61 12.18 -7.24 9.06
CA LEU A 61 12.45 -7.04 10.48
C LEU A 61 13.53 -8.01 11.01
N ARG A 62 13.51 -9.28 10.58
CA ARG A 62 14.54 -10.27 10.92
C ARG A 62 15.92 -9.93 10.34
N GLY A 63 15.97 -9.20 9.22
CA GLY A 63 17.19 -8.65 8.66
C GLY A 63 17.87 -7.60 9.55
N GLY A 64 17.21 -7.13 10.61
CA GLY A 64 17.78 -6.19 11.57
C GLY A 64 17.74 -4.75 11.05
N VAL A 65 16.55 -4.19 10.91
CA VAL A 65 16.35 -2.81 10.46
C VAL A 65 16.99 -1.81 11.44
N ARG A 66 18.10 -1.19 11.01
CA ARG A 66 18.85 -0.15 11.75
C ARG A 66 18.93 1.19 11.04
N ARG A 67 18.47 1.25 9.79
CA ARG A 67 18.39 2.46 8.96
C ARG A 67 16.96 2.59 8.46
N PRO A 68 16.50 3.80 8.08
CA PRO A 68 15.14 3.98 7.57
C PRO A 68 14.86 3.08 6.37
N VAL A 69 13.85 2.21 6.48
CA VAL A 69 13.32 1.37 5.40
C VAL A 69 11.88 1.80 5.13
N LEU A 70 11.51 1.93 3.86
CA LEU A 70 10.13 2.24 3.47
C LEU A 70 9.44 0.99 2.90
N VAL A 71 8.27 0.66 3.41
CA VAL A 71 7.36 -0.34 2.85
C VAL A 71 6.04 0.34 2.50
N GLN A 72 5.70 0.35 1.22
CA GLN A 72 4.40 0.86 0.75
C GLN A 72 3.59 -0.32 0.20
N VAL A 73 2.40 -0.53 0.76
CA VAL A 73 1.42 -1.47 0.22
C VAL A 73 0.40 -0.66 -0.56
N VAL A 74 0.31 -0.89 -1.87
CA VAL A 74 -0.60 -0.18 -2.76
C VAL A 74 -1.69 -1.10 -3.25
N LEU A 75 -2.96 -0.71 -3.05
CA LEU A 75 -4.09 -1.35 -3.71
C LEU A 75 -4.36 -0.65 -5.04
N VAL A 76 -4.21 -1.37 -6.14
CA VAL A 76 -4.42 -0.85 -7.51
C VAL A 76 -5.61 -1.53 -8.17
N GLY A 77 -6.29 -0.78 -9.03
CA GLY A 77 -7.35 -1.28 -9.90
C GLY A 77 -8.32 -0.18 -10.32
N ALA A 78 -9.33 -0.56 -11.09
CA ALA A 78 -10.46 0.29 -11.43
C ALA A 78 -11.72 -0.36 -10.88
N ALA A 79 -12.25 0.16 -9.78
CA ALA A 79 -13.54 -0.30 -9.27
C ALA A 79 -14.64 0.28 -10.17
N GLY A 80 -15.32 -0.58 -10.93
CA GLY A 80 -16.36 -0.17 -11.87
C GLY A 80 -17.67 0.22 -11.20
N THR A 81 -17.85 -0.16 -9.92
CA THR A 81 -19.02 0.17 -9.11
C THR A 81 -18.61 0.52 -7.68
N GLU A 82 -19.47 1.24 -6.95
CA GLU A 82 -19.20 1.55 -5.53
C GLU A 82 -19.19 0.28 -4.68
N THR A 83 -20.03 -0.71 -4.98
CA THR A 83 -20.03 -2.01 -4.28
C THR A 83 -18.71 -2.76 -4.47
N GLU A 84 -18.13 -2.74 -5.68
CA GLU A 84 -16.82 -3.32 -5.91
C GLU A 84 -15.72 -2.56 -5.16
N ARG A 85 -15.81 -1.22 -5.12
CA ARG A 85 -14.89 -0.38 -4.35
C ARG A 85 -14.95 -0.72 -2.86
N GLU A 86 -16.14 -0.81 -2.27
CA GLU A 86 -16.33 -1.17 -0.87
C GLU A 86 -15.76 -2.56 -0.56
N ARG A 87 -16.00 -3.53 -1.45
CA ARG A 87 -15.45 -4.89 -1.32
C ARG A 87 -13.92 -4.88 -1.34
N LEU A 88 -13.29 -4.13 -2.26
CA LEU A 88 -11.85 -4.02 -2.35
C LEU A 88 -11.26 -3.22 -1.18
N ALA A 89 -11.98 -2.20 -0.69
CA ALA A 89 -11.57 -1.37 0.43
C ALA A 89 -11.41 -2.17 1.74
N CYS A 90 -12.01 -3.35 1.87
CA CYS A 90 -11.75 -4.26 2.98
C CYS A 90 -10.28 -4.68 3.09
N LEU A 91 -9.53 -4.69 1.98
CA LEU A 91 -8.07 -4.91 2.00
C LEU A 91 -7.32 -3.78 2.72
N GLY A 92 -7.94 -2.62 2.92
CA GLY A 92 -7.42 -1.53 3.77
C GLY A 92 -7.15 -1.95 5.21
N GLY A 93 -7.71 -3.07 5.68
CA GLY A 93 -7.35 -3.67 6.98
C GLY A 93 -5.85 -3.98 7.13
N VAL A 94 -5.13 -4.19 6.02
CA VAL A 94 -3.65 -4.35 6.02
C VAL A 94 -2.95 -3.15 6.67
N ALA A 95 -3.54 -1.96 6.64
CA ALA A 95 -3.01 -0.79 7.32
C ALA A 95 -2.80 -1.03 8.83
N GLY A 96 -3.62 -1.87 9.47
CA GLY A 96 -3.43 -2.29 10.87
C GLY A 96 -2.10 -3.00 11.09
N LEU A 97 -1.80 -3.99 10.25
CA LEU A 97 -0.54 -4.73 10.28
C LEU A 97 0.68 -3.82 10.02
N LEU A 98 0.55 -2.87 9.08
CA LEU A 98 1.62 -1.93 8.78
C LEU A 98 1.90 -0.99 9.95
N LYS A 99 0.84 -0.52 10.62
CA LYS A 99 0.95 0.32 11.83
C LYS A 99 1.68 -0.43 12.95
N THR A 100 1.40 -1.71 13.18
CA THR A 100 2.09 -2.49 14.22
C THR A 100 3.55 -2.72 13.86
N ALA A 101 3.87 -3.02 12.60
CA ALA A 101 5.26 -3.19 12.15
C ALA A 101 6.11 -1.92 12.36
N HIS A 102 5.52 -0.73 12.14
CA HIS A 102 6.17 0.54 12.45
C HIS A 102 6.38 0.74 13.97
N GLN A 103 5.44 0.31 14.80
CA GLN A 103 5.57 0.40 16.26
C GLN A 103 6.66 -0.53 16.80
N GLU A 104 6.81 -1.73 16.23
CA GLU A 104 7.85 -2.69 16.62
C GLU A 104 9.26 -2.19 16.26
N ASN A 105 9.40 -1.46 15.15
CA ASN A 105 10.65 -0.83 14.77
C ASN A 105 10.41 0.54 14.09
N PRO A 106 10.66 1.67 14.79
CA PRO A 106 10.43 3.00 14.23
C PRO A 106 11.27 3.36 12.99
N PHE A 107 12.32 2.60 12.67
CA PHE A 107 13.06 2.74 11.41
C PHE A 107 12.33 2.11 10.21
N LEU A 108 11.36 1.24 10.46
CA LEU A 108 10.49 0.69 9.42
C LEU A 108 9.30 1.63 9.22
N HIS A 109 9.33 2.42 8.16
CA HIS A 109 8.21 3.26 7.74
C HIS A 109 7.29 2.44 6.86
N ALA A 110 6.03 2.28 7.28
CA ALA A 110 5.07 1.45 6.57
C ALA A 110 3.81 2.25 6.23
N GLN A 111 3.30 2.11 5.01
CA GLN A 111 2.18 2.89 4.51
C GLN A 111 1.26 2.06 3.64
N TYR A 112 -0.05 2.25 3.80
CA TYR A 112 -1.06 1.77 2.86
C TYR A 112 -1.52 2.90 1.93
N VAL A 113 -1.59 2.62 0.63
CA VAL A 113 -2.05 3.56 -0.41
C VAL A 113 -3.14 2.90 -1.27
N GLU A 114 -4.33 3.48 -1.32
CA GLU A 114 -5.42 3.00 -2.18
C GLU A 114 -5.48 3.83 -3.47
N CYS A 115 -5.46 3.17 -4.62
CA CYS A 115 -5.58 3.74 -5.97
C CYS A 115 -6.61 2.91 -6.78
N LEU A 116 -7.90 3.08 -6.42
CA LEU A 116 -9.03 2.41 -7.08
C LEU A 116 -9.78 3.31 -8.07
N ASP A 117 -9.15 4.41 -8.50
CA ASP A 117 -9.70 5.40 -9.43
C ASP A 117 -9.25 5.19 -10.88
N GLY A 118 -8.66 4.03 -11.19
CA GLY A 118 -8.27 3.67 -12.56
C GLY A 118 -7.11 4.50 -13.13
N VAL A 119 -6.30 5.14 -12.27
CA VAL A 119 -5.10 5.85 -12.72
C VAL A 119 -4.11 4.88 -13.38
N SER A 120 -3.37 5.36 -14.38
CA SER A 120 -2.34 4.56 -15.04
C SER A 120 -1.23 4.13 -14.06
N VAL A 121 -0.48 3.08 -14.42
CA VAL A 121 0.65 2.58 -13.63
C VAL A 121 1.72 3.65 -13.37
N ILE A 122 1.95 4.56 -14.32
CA ILE A 122 2.84 5.72 -14.17
C ILE A 122 2.29 6.68 -13.11
N GLY A 123 0.97 6.91 -13.12
CA GLY A 123 0.32 7.71 -12.09
C GLY A 123 0.37 7.06 -10.70
N VAL A 124 0.23 5.73 -10.61
CA VAL A 124 0.43 4.99 -9.35
C VAL A 124 1.86 5.18 -8.84
N ALA A 125 2.89 5.03 -9.69
CA ALA A 125 4.28 5.26 -9.32
C ALA A 125 4.49 6.70 -8.80
N GLY A 126 3.96 7.69 -9.53
CA GLY A 126 4.03 9.10 -9.12
C GLY A 126 3.37 9.37 -7.76
N ARG A 127 2.23 8.74 -7.46
CA ARG A 127 1.59 8.82 -6.14
C ARG A 127 2.45 8.18 -5.06
N LEU A 128 3.02 7.01 -5.30
CA LEU A 128 3.90 6.33 -4.36
C LEU A 128 5.15 7.17 -4.04
N GLU A 129 5.76 7.80 -5.05
CA GLU A 129 6.86 8.74 -4.86
C GLU A 129 6.45 9.98 -4.09
N HIS A 130 5.30 10.57 -4.42
CA HIS A 130 4.75 11.71 -3.71
C HIS A 130 4.59 11.39 -2.21
N GLU A 131 3.98 10.24 -1.89
CA GLU A 131 3.80 9.81 -0.50
C GLU A 131 5.11 9.48 0.22
N ALA A 132 6.13 9.00 -0.50
CA ALA A 132 7.45 8.74 0.07
C ALA A 132 8.21 10.03 0.41
N ALA A 133 7.90 11.14 -0.26
CA ALA A 133 8.54 12.44 -0.04
C ALA A 133 7.95 13.22 1.16
N LEU A 134 6.68 12.96 1.49
CA LEU A 134 5.96 13.60 2.60
C LEU A 134 6.27 12.97 3.96
N GLU A 135 5.82 13.62 5.03
CA GLU A 135 5.64 12.92 6.30
C GLU A 135 4.62 11.80 6.09
N THR A 136 5.05 10.57 6.36
CA THR A 136 4.32 9.37 5.94
C THR A 136 3.03 9.22 6.75
N GLU A 137 1.93 9.63 6.15
CA GLU A 137 0.59 9.22 6.60
C GLU A 137 0.49 7.70 6.51
N PRO A 138 0.04 7.00 7.56
CA PRO A 138 0.02 5.53 7.57
C PRO A 138 -0.99 4.96 6.57
N GLU A 139 -2.00 5.75 6.19
CA GLU A 139 -3.06 5.36 5.28
C GLU A 139 -3.49 6.55 4.42
N VAL A 140 -3.44 6.36 3.11
CA VAL A 140 -3.82 7.37 2.10
C VAL A 140 -4.72 6.72 1.07
N ARG A 141 -5.76 7.44 0.64
CA ARG A 141 -6.64 6.98 -0.44
C ARG A 141 -6.71 8.02 -1.54
N TYR A 142 -6.58 7.58 -2.77
CA TYR A 142 -6.80 8.41 -3.95
C TYR A 142 -8.15 8.10 -4.57
N ARG A 143 -8.96 9.14 -4.75
CA ARG A 143 -10.30 9.04 -5.36
C ARG A 143 -10.49 10.21 -6.31
N ASP A 144 -10.79 9.92 -7.57
CA ASP A 144 -11.01 10.91 -8.62
C ASP A 144 -9.89 11.98 -8.67
N GLY A 145 -8.64 11.53 -8.55
CA GLY A 145 -7.46 12.39 -8.54
C GLY A 145 -7.22 13.16 -7.22
N ARG A 146 -8.07 13.00 -6.21
CA ARG A 146 -7.93 13.65 -4.90
C ARG A 146 -7.25 12.75 -3.89
N ARG A 147 -6.31 13.31 -3.13
CA ARG A 147 -5.67 12.66 -1.98
C ARG A 147 -6.52 12.81 -0.72
N LEU A 148 -6.86 11.71 -0.08
CA LEU A 148 -7.67 11.65 1.14
C LEU A 148 -6.87 10.99 2.27
N VAL A 149 -6.96 11.55 3.46
CA VAL A 149 -6.35 11.01 4.69
C VAL A 149 -7.39 10.91 5.78
N ALA A 150 -7.36 9.83 6.56
CA ALA A 150 -8.26 9.67 7.69
C ALA A 150 -7.80 10.57 8.85
N ARG A 151 -8.75 11.29 9.45
CA ARG A 151 -8.55 12.07 10.66
C ARG A 151 -9.66 11.76 11.64
N PRO A 152 -9.33 11.32 12.87
CA PRO A 152 -10.32 11.27 13.93
C PRO A 152 -10.84 12.68 14.20
N THR A 153 -12.14 12.88 14.05
CA THR A 153 -12.81 14.09 14.52
C THR A 153 -13.46 13.79 15.85
N ARG A 154 -13.31 14.68 16.83
CA ARG A 154 -14.18 14.63 18.01
C ARG A 154 -15.56 15.12 17.57
N GLU A 155 -16.50 14.21 17.47
CA GLU A 155 -17.91 14.54 17.27
C GLU A 155 -18.48 14.91 18.65
N GLY A 156 -18.96 16.15 18.82
CA GLY A 156 -19.69 16.59 20.02
C GLY A 156 -18.86 16.76 21.29
N LEU A 157 -18.31 17.95 21.51
CA LEU A 157 -18.33 18.58 22.83
C LEU A 157 -19.24 19.82 22.67
N PRO A 158 -20.30 19.98 23.50
CA PRO A 158 -21.01 21.25 23.55
C PRO A 158 -20.07 22.41 23.93
#